data_AF-N1UQ08-F1
#
_entry.id   AF-N1UQ08-F1
#
_cell.length_a   1.000
_cell.length_b   1.000
_cell.length_c   1.000
_cell.angle_alpha   90.00
_cell.angle_beta   90.00
_cell.angle_gamma   90.00
#
_symmetry.space_group_name_H-M   'P 1'
#
loop_
_entity.id
_entity.type
_entity.pdbx_description
1 polymer ?
#
loop_
_entity_poly.entity_id
_entity_poly.type
_entity_poly.pdbx_seq_one_letter_code
_entity_poly.pdbx_strand_id
1 'polypeptide(L)'
;MITPQKITKSRDLILQKYRDEGFFLAYVKVELGKPDPKTNLVRVRFIIDEGEEIPVSKINVYGNESIETSEILSIMEMKEEGVFEGGNFKESSFEKDKDTIVAYLKSKGYLDAELIREGTNWEIHWENPEKKIEGSLS
;
A
#
# COMPACT_ATOMS: atom_id res chain seq x y z
N MET A 1 -19.52 8.52 25.53
CA MET A 1 -18.21 8.43 26.22
C MET A 1 -17.13 8.19 25.18
N ILE A 2 -16.11 9.04 25.15
CA ILE A 2 -14.91 8.82 24.34
C ILE A 2 -14.02 7.86 25.13
N THR A 3 -13.65 6.74 24.54
CA THR A 3 -12.70 5.79 25.13
C THR A 3 -11.43 5.78 24.28
N PRO A 4 -10.25 5.54 24.88
CA PRO A 4 -9.00 5.38 24.13
C PRO A 4 -9.15 4.34 23.00
N GLN A 5 -9.89 3.26 23.24
CA GLN A 5 -10.15 2.20 22.26
C GLN A 5 -10.88 2.71 21.01
N LYS A 6 -11.89 3.59 21.16
CA LYS A 6 -12.60 4.17 20.01
C LYS A 6 -11.69 5.07 19.19
N ILE A 7 -10.84 5.87 19.84
CA ILE A 7 -9.87 6.74 19.18
C ILE A 7 -8.88 5.91 18.36
N THR A 8 -8.30 4.87 18.97
CA THR A 8 -7.38 3.94 18.29
C THR A 8 -8.05 3.29 17.08
N LYS A 9 -9.26 2.77 17.25
CA LYS A 9 -10.01 2.15 16.13
C LYS A 9 -10.28 3.14 15.00
N SER A 10 -10.66 4.38 15.31
CA SER A 10 -10.86 5.42 14.28
C SER A 10 -9.56 5.77 13.56
N ARG A 11 -8.44 5.90 14.29
CA ARG A 11 -7.11 6.12 13.70
C ARG A 11 -6.76 4.99 12.74
N ASP A 12 -6.95 3.75 13.16
CA ASP A 12 -6.57 2.57 12.36
C ASP A 12 -7.44 2.46 11.09
N LEU A 13 -8.73 2.81 11.16
CA LEU A 13 -9.61 2.88 10.00
C LEU A 13 -9.18 3.97 9.01
N ILE A 14 -8.73 5.13 9.50
CA ILE A 14 -8.19 6.19 8.64
C ILE A 14 -6.94 5.68 7.94
N LEU A 15 -5.97 5.12 8.69
CA LEU A 15 -4.75 4.56 8.13
C LEU A 15 -5.04 3.48 7.08
N GLN A 16 -5.99 2.59 7.35
CA GLN A 16 -6.39 1.56 6.40
C GLN A 16 -6.92 2.18 5.11
N LYS A 17 -7.80 3.17 5.19
CA LYS A 17 -8.31 3.87 4.00
C LYS A 17 -7.17 4.47 3.16
N TYR A 18 -6.21 5.13 3.80
CA TYR A 18 -5.07 5.72 3.10
C TYR A 18 -4.19 4.67 2.43
N ARG A 19 -3.98 3.52 3.08
CA ARG A 19 -3.28 2.38 2.48
C ARG A 19 -4.02 1.82 1.26
N ASP A 20 -5.34 1.66 1.36
CA ASP A 20 -6.19 1.20 0.24
C ASP A 20 -6.09 2.17 -0.97
N GLU A 21 -5.86 3.47 -0.71
CA GLU A 21 -5.64 4.51 -1.72
C GLU A 21 -4.18 4.60 -2.22
N GLY A 22 -3.25 3.80 -1.68
CA GLY A 22 -1.85 3.73 -2.08
C GLY A 22 -0.87 4.52 -1.19
N PHE A 23 -1.35 5.16 -0.13
CA PHE A 23 -0.53 5.93 0.82
C PHE A 23 -0.05 5.05 1.97
N PHE A 24 0.91 4.16 1.69
CA PHE A 24 1.44 3.23 2.68
C PHE A 24 2.20 3.88 3.82
N LEU A 25 2.78 5.05 3.54
CA LEU A 25 3.54 5.84 4.51
C LEU A 25 2.66 6.81 5.30
N ALA A 26 1.34 6.77 5.09
CA ALA A 26 0.42 7.64 5.78
C ALA A 26 0.56 7.49 7.31
N TYR A 27 0.58 8.63 7.97
CA TYR A 27 0.68 8.76 9.40
C TYR A 27 -0.50 9.57 9.95
N VAL A 28 -1.06 9.13 11.07
CA VAL A 28 -2.18 9.80 11.71
C VAL A 28 -1.81 10.16 13.14
N LYS A 29 -1.58 11.46 13.36
CA LYS A 29 -1.39 12.04 14.69
C LYS A 29 -2.76 12.35 15.30
N VAL A 30 -2.95 11.94 16.56
CA VAL A 30 -4.17 12.22 17.31
C VAL A 30 -3.88 13.24 18.40
N GLU A 31 -4.62 14.34 18.38
CA GLU A 31 -4.55 15.39 19.41
C GLU A 31 -5.88 15.49 20.15
N LEU A 32 -5.81 15.53 21.48
CA LEU A 32 -6.97 15.72 22.35
C LEU A 32 -6.99 17.16 22.88
N GLY A 33 -8.09 17.86 22.62
CA GLY A 33 -8.34 19.17 23.19
C GLY A 33 -8.69 19.08 24.68
N LYS A 34 -8.67 20.23 25.36
CA LYS A 34 -9.17 20.32 26.73
C LYS A 34 -10.69 20.04 26.77
N PRO A 35 -11.21 19.38 27.83
CA PRO A 35 -12.65 19.24 28.01
C PRO A 35 -13.32 20.61 28.03
N ASP A 36 -14.40 20.74 27.26
CA ASP A 36 -15.23 21.94 27.27
C ASP A 36 -15.92 22.08 28.64
N PRO A 37 -15.72 23.18 29.38
CA PRO A 37 -16.23 23.32 30.75
C PRO A 37 -17.75 23.32 30.87
N LYS A 38 -18.47 23.61 29.77
CA LYS A 38 -19.95 23.73 29.76
C LYS A 38 -20.61 22.42 29.34
N THR A 39 -19.98 21.68 28.44
CA THR A 39 -20.55 20.46 27.83
C THR A 39 -19.87 19.18 28.28
N ASN A 40 -18.71 19.27 28.95
CA ASN A 40 -17.85 18.16 29.34
C ASN A 40 -17.43 17.26 28.17
N LEU A 41 -17.40 17.82 26.95
CA LEU A 41 -16.98 17.14 25.73
C LEU A 41 -15.50 17.41 25.45
N VAL A 42 -14.80 16.42 24.90
CA VAL A 42 -13.42 16.55 24.44
C VAL A 42 -13.40 16.59 22.92
N ARG A 43 -12.75 17.60 22.34
CA ARG A 43 -12.50 17.64 20.90
C ARG A 43 -11.33 16.73 20.56
N VAL A 44 -11.53 15.83 19.61
CA VAL A 44 -10.46 14.98 19.05
C VAL A 44 -10.10 15.51 17.67
N ARG A 45 -8.82 15.71 17.40
CA ARG A 45 -8.30 16.13 16.09
C ARG A 45 -7.41 15.01 15.56
N PHE A 46 -7.70 14.56 14.34
CA PHE A 46 -6.84 13.67 13.57
C PHE A 46 -6.12 14.54 12.54
N ILE A 47 -4.79 14.57 12.63
CA ILE A 47 -3.92 15.23 11.65
C ILE A 47 -3.29 14.11 10.84
N ILE A 48 -3.47 14.16 9.52
CA ILE A 48 -3.06 13.10 8.61
C ILE A 48 -1.94 13.66 7.74
N ASP A 49 -0.83 12.93 7.71
CA ASP A 49 0.22 13.08 6.71
C ASP A 49 0.11 11.86 5.79
N GLU A 50 0.10 12.08 4.47
CA GLU A 50 -0.02 11.01 3.47
C GLU A 50 1.32 10.28 3.26
N GLY A 51 2.43 10.93 3.62
CA GLY A 51 3.78 10.45 3.36
C GLY A 51 4.18 10.55 1.89
N GLU A 52 5.42 10.16 1.60
CA GLU A 52 5.93 10.13 0.21
C GLU A 52 5.37 8.92 -0.55
N GLU A 53 5.19 9.08 -1.87
CA GLU A 53 4.92 7.94 -2.75
C GLU A 53 6.13 6.99 -2.78
N ILE A 54 5.87 5.69 -2.80
CA ILE A 54 6.94 4.67 -2.81
C ILE A 54 7.14 4.20 -4.24
N PRO A 55 8.31 4.45 -4.87
CA PRO A 55 8.59 3.90 -6.18
C PRO A 55 8.80 2.38 -6.13
N VAL A 56 8.38 1.68 -7.18
CA VAL A 56 8.65 0.26 -7.39
C VAL A 56 10.06 0.12 -7.93
N SER A 57 10.98 -0.32 -7.08
CA SER A 57 12.38 -0.50 -7.47
C SER A 57 12.60 -1.74 -8.37
N LYS A 58 11.90 -2.84 -8.06
CA LYS A 58 12.07 -4.11 -8.77
C LYS A 58 10.82 -4.98 -8.72
N ILE A 59 10.50 -5.61 -9.84
CA ILE A 59 9.51 -6.67 -9.97
C ILE A 59 10.25 -7.95 -10.37
N ASN A 60 10.10 -9.00 -9.56
CA ASN A 60 10.66 -10.31 -9.86
C ASN A 60 9.53 -11.31 -10.11
N VAL A 61 9.64 -12.05 -11.21
CA VAL A 61 8.70 -13.14 -11.55
C VAL A 61 9.50 -14.44 -11.56
N TYR A 62 8.96 -15.46 -10.92
CA TYR A 62 9.57 -16.77 -10.79
C TYR A 62 8.59 -17.87 -11.24
N GLY A 63 9.12 -19.01 -11.70
CA GLY A 63 8.32 -20.17 -12.12
C GLY A 63 7.71 -20.05 -13.52
N ASN A 64 8.02 -19.00 -14.27
CA ASN A 64 7.57 -18.80 -15.64
C ASN A 64 8.55 -19.45 -16.65
N GLU A 65 8.43 -20.76 -16.86
CA GLU A 65 9.29 -21.48 -17.81
C GLU A 65 8.78 -21.42 -19.26
N SER A 66 7.45 -21.35 -19.45
CA SER A 66 6.82 -21.38 -20.78
C SER A 66 6.45 -19.99 -21.32
N ILE A 67 6.58 -18.94 -20.52
CA ILE A 67 6.32 -17.54 -20.90
C ILE A 67 7.46 -16.67 -20.41
N GLU A 68 7.91 -15.77 -21.27
CA GLU A 68 8.95 -14.79 -20.95
C GLU A 68 8.48 -13.81 -19.86
N THR A 69 9.38 -13.49 -18.93
CA THR A 69 9.09 -12.52 -17.85
C THR A 69 8.67 -11.16 -18.43
N SER A 70 9.26 -10.74 -19.55
CA SER A 70 8.92 -9.48 -20.22
C SER A 70 7.47 -9.45 -20.72
N GLU A 71 6.92 -10.58 -21.14
CA GLU A 71 5.52 -10.68 -21.58
C GLU A 71 4.57 -10.50 -20.39
N ILE A 72 4.89 -11.13 -19.24
CA ILE A 72 4.16 -10.94 -17.98
C ILE A 72 4.25 -9.47 -17.52
N LEU A 73 5.44 -8.89 -17.51
CA LEU A 73 5.63 -7.49 -17.13
C LEU A 73 4.91 -6.51 -18.07
N SER A 74 4.72 -6.87 -19.34
CA SER A 74 4.06 -6.00 -20.32
C SER A 74 2.56 -5.82 -20.07
N ILE A 75 1.87 -6.86 -19.58
CA ILE A 75 0.42 -6.85 -19.32
C ILE A 75 0.05 -6.26 -17.95
N MET A 76 1.02 -6.17 -17.03
CA MET A 76 0.81 -5.62 -15.69
C MET A 76 0.56 -4.11 -15.74
N GLU A 77 -0.23 -3.62 -14.80
CA GLU A 77 -0.41 -2.20 -14.51
C GLU A 77 0.79 -1.64 -13.74
N MET A 78 1.31 -2.39 -12.76
CA MET A 78 2.48 -2.00 -11.98
C MET A 78 3.74 -2.02 -12.86
N LYS A 79 4.56 -0.96 -12.75
CA LYS A 79 5.82 -0.80 -13.48
C LYS A 79 6.95 -0.43 -12.54
N GLU A 80 8.16 -0.88 -12.86
CA GLU A 80 9.38 -0.41 -12.21
C GLU A 80 9.59 1.08 -12.53
N GLU A 81 10.15 1.82 -11.57
CA GLU A 81 10.53 3.22 -11.75
C GLU A 81 11.46 3.39 -12.96
N GLY A 82 11.23 4.44 -13.75
CA GLY A 82 12.04 4.78 -14.92
C GLY A 82 11.62 4.09 -16.23
N VAL A 83 10.65 3.18 -16.22
CA VAL A 83 10.16 2.52 -17.44
C VAL A 83 9.07 3.37 -18.16
N PHE A 84 8.14 4.00 -17.42
CA PHE A 84 7.08 4.92 -17.92
C PHE A 84 6.62 5.88 -16.80
N GLU A 85 5.72 6.84 -17.09
CA GLU A 85 4.96 7.55 -16.05
C GLU A 85 4.13 6.53 -15.24
N GLY A 86 4.31 6.49 -13.91
CA GLY A 86 3.56 5.57 -13.04
C GLY A 86 4.38 4.48 -12.34
N GLY A 87 5.65 4.73 -12.02
CA GLY A 87 6.50 3.81 -11.24
C GLY A 87 6.19 3.73 -9.74
N ASN A 88 5.07 4.27 -9.27
CA ASN A 88 4.70 4.28 -7.85
C ASN A 88 3.94 3.01 -7.48
N PHE A 89 4.25 2.47 -6.31
CA PHE A 89 3.60 1.29 -5.77
C PHE A 89 2.17 1.60 -5.32
N LYS A 90 1.22 0.76 -5.75
CA LYS A 90 -0.18 0.80 -5.33
C LYS A 90 -0.64 -0.61 -5.02
N GLU A 91 -1.22 -0.83 -3.83
CA GLU A 91 -1.71 -2.17 -3.44
C GLU A 91 -2.79 -2.67 -4.41
N SER A 92 -3.68 -1.76 -4.81
CA SER A 92 -4.77 -2.06 -5.73
C SER A 92 -4.27 -2.53 -7.09
N SER A 93 -3.21 -1.92 -7.62
CA SER A 93 -2.57 -2.36 -8.86
C SER A 93 -1.89 -3.72 -8.67
N PHE A 94 -1.20 -3.96 -7.55
CA PHE A 94 -0.62 -5.27 -7.23
C PHE A 94 -1.67 -6.39 -7.14
N GLU A 95 -2.79 -6.14 -6.46
CA GLU A 95 -3.90 -7.09 -6.37
C GLU A 95 -4.52 -7.39 -7.74
N LYS A 96 -4.75 -6.35 -8.54
CA LYS A 96 -5.29 -6.48 -9.89
C LYS A 96 -4.34 -7.20 -10.85
N ASP A 97 -3.04 -6.99 -10.72
CA ASP A 97 -2.04 -7.63 -11.56
C ASP A 97 -2.00 -9.14 -11.34
N LYS A 98 -2.20 -9.62 -10.12
CA LYS A 98 -2.31 -11.06 -9.85
C LYS A 98 -3.43 -11.71 -10.68
N ASP A 99 -4.60 -11.08 -10.69
CA ASP A 99 -5.74 -11.56 -11.47
C ASP A 99 -5.49 -11.45 -12.98
N THR A 100 -4.87 -10.35 -13.41
CA THR A 100 -4.54 -10.09 -14.82
C THR A 100 -3.57 -11.13 -15.37
N ILE A 101 -2.52 -11.47 -14.61
CA ILE A 101 -1.54 -12.48 -14.99
C ILE A 101 -2.22 -13.84 -15.16
N VAL A 102 -3.00 -14.29 -14.17
CA VAL A 102 -3.69 -15.59 -14.24
C VAL A 102 -4.68 -15.63 -15.41
N ALA A 103 -5.45 -14.56 -15.63
CA ALA A 103 -6.37 -14.46 -16.75
C ALA A 103 -5.65 -14.53 -18.10
N TYR A 104 -4.51 -13.85 -18.22
CA TYR A 104 -3.68 -13.88 -19.43
C TYR A 104 -3.15 -15.28 -19.73
N LEU A 105 -2.59 -15.96 -18.73
CA LEU A 105 -2.10 -17.34 -18.86
C LEU A 105 -3.21 -18.28 -19.33
N LYS A 106 -4.38 -18.19 -18.71
CA LYS A 106 -5.54 -19.01 -19.11
C LYS A 106 -5.99 -18.72 -20.54
N SER A 107 -5.93 -17.45 -20.97
CA SER A 107 -6.27 -17.06 -22.36
C SER A 107 -5.30 -17.65 -23.41
N LYS A 108 -4.06 -17.97 -23.00
CA LYS A 108 -3.04 -18.60 -23.84
C LYS A 108 -3.10 -20.12 -23.83
N GLY A 109 -4.04 -20.73 -23.10
CA GLY A 109 -4.23 -22.17 -23.02
C GLY A 109 -3.66 -22.84 -21.76
N TYR A 110 -3.05 -22.07 -20.85
CA TYR A 110 -2.56 -22.59 -19.57
C TYR A 110 -3.71 -22.65 -18.54
N LEU A 111 -4.58 -23.65 -18.68
CA LEU A 111 -5.81 -23.77 -17.88
C LEU A 111 -5.55 -23.95 -16.38
N ASP A 112 -4.50 -24.70 -16.05
CA ASP A 112 -4.06 -24.97 -14.67
C ASP A 112 -3.10 -23.90 -14.13
N ALA A 113 -2.95 -22.76 -14.83
CA ALA A 113 -2.12 -21.67 -14.35
C ALA A 113 -2.68 -21.08 -13.05
N GLU A 114 -1.82 -20.99 -12.04
CA GLU A 114 -2.12 -20.41 -10.75
C GLU A 114 -0.92 -19.62 -10.19
N LEU A 115 -1.22 -18.70 -9.29
CA LEU A 115 -0.22 -17.96 -8.51
C LEU A 115 -0.04 -18.62 -7.14
N ILE A 116 1.20 -18.89 -6.77
CA ILE A 116 1.55 -19.41 -5.44
C ILE A 116 1.48 -18.26 -4.43
N ARG A 117 0.44 -18.26 -3.59
CA ARG A 117 0.19 -17.20 -2.61
C ARG A 117 1.37 -16.96 -1.65
N GLU A 118 2.01 -18.03 -1.20
CA GLU A 118 3.10 -17.95 -0.21
C GLU A 118 4.35 -17.22 -0.75
N GLY A 119 4.55 -17.22 -2.08
CA GLY A 119 5.67 -16.54 -2.74
C GLY A 119 5.29 -15.24 -3.45
N THR A 120 4.03 -14.79 -3.33
CA THR A 120 3.54 -13.58 -4.01
C THR A 120 3.32 -12.47 -2.99
N ASN A 121 4.34 -11.66 -2.76
CA ASN A 121 4.34 -10.57 -1.79
C ASN A 121 5.07 -9.31 -2.32
N TRP A 122 5.10 -8.27 -1.50
CA TRP A 122 5.88 -7.06 -1.72
C TRP A 122 6.52 -6.63 -0.39
N GLU A 123 7.66 -5.95 -0.48
CA GLU A 123 8.41 -5.48 0.69
C GLU A 123 8.93 -4.06 0.44
N ILE A 124 8.85 -3.19 1.46
CA ILE A 124 9.41 -1.83 1.40
C ILE A 124 10.82 -1.84 1.96
N HIS A 125 11.78 -1.46 1.13
CA HIS A 125 13.18 -1.29 1.52
C HIS A 125 13.51 0.21 1.64
N TRP A 126 13.99 0.62 2.80
CA TRP A 126 14.40 2.01 3.04
C TRP A 126 15.89 2.19 2.71
N GLU A 127 16.21 3.13 1.82
CA GLU A 127 17.62 3.47 1.52
C GLU A 127 18.35 4.05 2.74
N ASN A 128 17.63 4.81 3.59
CA ASN A 128 18.13 5.29 4.86
C ASN A 128 17.12 4.98 5.99
N PRO A 129 17.47 4.11 6.97
CA PRO A 129 16.58 3.78 8.07
C PRO A 129 16.26 4.96 9.02
N GLU A 130 17.04 6.05 9.00
CA GLU A 130 16.79 7.24 9.84
C GLU A 130 15.65 8.11 9.31
N LYS A 131 15.37 8.08 7.99
CA LYS A 131 14.22 8.78 7.37
C LYS A 131 12.86 8.30 7.91
N LYS A 132 12.81 7.06 8.44
CA LYS A 132 11.60 6.47 9.06
C LYS A 132 11.07 7.32 10.23
N ILE A 133 11.93 8.14 10.84
CA ILE A 133 11.63 8.89 12.07
C ILE A 133 11.21 10.34 11.75
N GLU A 134 11.74 10.94 10.68
CA GLU A 134 11.48 12.35 10.32
C GLU A 134 10.05 12.58 9.82
N GLY A 135 9.48 11.66 9.03
CA GLY A 135 8.07 11.72 8.61
C GLY A 135 7.05 11.52 9.74
N SER A 136 7.50 11.35 10.99
CA SER A 136 6.64 11.26 12.18
C SER A 136 6.56 12.55 13.01
N LEU A 137 7.36 13.57 12.66
CA LEU A 137 7.55 14.78 13.49
C LEU A 137 7.34 16.13 12.78
N SER A 138 7.04 16.16 11.48
CA SER A 138 6.66 17.39 10.77
C SER A 138 5.17 17.71 10.85
#